data_AF-G8NVP9-F1
#
_entry.id   AF-G8NVP9-F1
#
_cell.length_a   1.000
_cell.length_b   1.000
_cell.length_c   1.000
_cell.angle_alpha   90.00
_cell.angle_beta   90.00
_cell.angle_gamma   90.00
#
_symmetry.space_group_name_H-M   'P 1'
#
loop_
_entity.id
_entity.type
_entity.pdbx_description
1 polymer ?
#
loop_
_entity_poly.entity_id
_entity_poly.type
_entity_poly.pdbx_seq_one_letter_code
_entity_poly.pdbx_strand_id
1 'polypeptide(L)'
;MLFKHHPSEALILSVLNGTAPAAEQKLVSEHVARCPRCQSVSAQKRVLLQDLSELSRSSSRNREPLSPSNTLVFPQRRSPKIFAPRIAWGAIAAALVIGIFAWPRHIQSVSAAELLSRAEATEVDTTASQHFYRLHVGTATCETSDPYWEQLSGPGDSPCERVHGQLLQARWDDRQMLSAHSYRQWHDGLLSHRDSVLHEEPYWTIKTDTDQGLLRSASLRVRSSDYRPVELTLIFAALEPVSVMEDIPQKRRIYIPPVTSEKLTKNEDLQPVDGPGDAIEVQAWNLLRTLGADSGWEATITRKGGEVRVVGLIRDKARQEKFDTVFSNLQGVTMALDQPALLPQRGGDGEGQPLAENLLETLIPDAHERGERVTEISDASRAVVGKAYLHDLLVGRRHALQGSPSAPGLNTLIDEEQGDLLAATARLSDLLDPLIETKASHGLHEPLSYAQARKLDAAVLSLVNAAPRQSASLEETKGIVRTLLSKN
;
A
#
# COMPACT_ATOMS: atom_id res chain seq x y z
N MET A 1 30.85 21.11 -31.81
CA MET A 1 31.54 20.33 -30.77
C MET A 1 30.51 19.47 -30.06
N LEU A 2 30.66 18.15 -30.08
CA LEU A 2 29.78 17.23 -29.34
C LEU A 2 30.25 17.20 -27.88
N PHE A 3 29.44 17.72 -26.97
CA PHE A 3 29.68 17.54 -25.53
C PHE A 3 29.45 16.07 -25.19
N LYS A 4 30.50 15.36 -24.76
CA LYS A 4 30.41 13.94 -24.35
C LYS A 4 29.80 13.74 -22.96
N HIS A 5 29.78 14.80 -22.14
CA HIS A 5 29.28 14.77 -20.77
C HIS A 5 28.30 15.91 -20.56
N HIS A 6 27.13 15.58 -20.01
CA HIS A 6 26.11 16.53 -19.59
C HIS A 6 26.08 16.57 -18.05
N PRO A 7 25.87 17.74 -17.43
CA PRO A 7 25.58 17.80 -16.00
C PRO A 7 24.32 16.99 -15.68
N SER A 8 24.30 16.36 -14.50
CA SER A 8 23.12 15.60 -14.06
C SER A 8 21.91 16.53 -13.90
N GLU A 9 20.71 15.99 -14.06
CA GLU A 9 19.48 16.79 -13.89
C GLU A 9 19.36 17.38 -12.48
N ALA A 10 19.79 16.63 -11.46
CA ALA A 10 19.83 17.11 -10.08
C ALA A 10 20.71 18.37 -9.93
N LEU A 11 21.86 18.40 -10.61
CA LEU A 11 22.76 19.56 -10.58
C LEU A 11 22.20 20.75 -11.37
N ILE A 12 21.50 20.51 -12.49
CA ILE A 12 20.80 21.58 -13.21
C ILE A 12 19.70 22.18 -12.32
N LEU A 13 18.94 21.34 -11.60
CA LEU A 13 17.89 21.78 -10.68
C LEU A 13 18.45 22.56 -9.48
N SER A 14 19.56 22.12 -8.87
CA SER A 14 20.18 22.85 -7.75
C SER A 14 20.72 24.22 -8.18
N VAL A 15 21.24 24.34 -9.41
CA VAL A 15 21.65 25.64 -9.98
C VAL A 15 20.43 26.53 -10.25
N LEU A 16 19.34 25.99 -10.78
CA LEU A 16 18.11 26.76 -11.02
C LEU A 16 17.45 27.26 -9.73
N ASN A 17 17.53 26.47 -8.64
CA ASN A 17 17.00 26.84 -7.32
C ASN A 17 17.97 27.68 -6.48
N GLY A 18 19.17 27.98 -6.99
CA GLY A 18 20.19 28.75 -6.28
C GLY A 18 20.83 28.03 -5.08
N THR A 19 20.67 26.72 -4.97
CA THR A 19 21.21 25.91 -3.87
C THR A 19 22.60 25.33 -4.16
N ALA A 20 23.03 25.33 -5.43
CA ALA A 20 24.37 24.89 -5.81
C ALA A 20 25.47 25.88 -5.39
N PRO A 21 26.70 25.43 -5.06
CA PRO A 21 27.86 26.31 -4.85
C PRO A 21 28.15 27.21 -6.06
N ALA A 22 28.68 28.42 -5.83
CA ALA A 22 28.94 29.41 -6.89
C ALA A 22 29.83 28.90 -8.04
N ALA A 23 30.79 28.00 -7.73
CA ALA A 23 31.64 27.37 -8.74
C ALA A 23 30.84 26.47 -9.69
N GLU A 24 29.89 25.70 -9.16
CA GLU A 24 29.03 24.81 -9.95
C GLU A 24 27.99 25.59 -10.74
N GLN A 25 27.43 26.66 -10.17
CA GLN A 25 26.53 27.57 -10.88
C GLN A 25 27.20 28.16 -12.13
N LYS A 26 28.47 28.59 -12.01
CA LYS A 26 29.24 29.10 -13.15
C LYS A 26 29.48 28.02 -14.20
N LEU A 27 29.93 26.84 -13.81
CA LEU A 27 30.22 25.74 -14.75
C LEU A 27 28.97 25.27 -15.50
N VAL A 28 27.85 25.09 -14.79
CA VAL A 28 26.59 24.63 -15.39
C VAL A 28 25.98 25.71 -16.27
N SER A 29 26.00 26.98 -15.86
CA SER A 29 25.49 28.08 -16.69
C SER A 29 26.29 28.25 -18.00
N GLU A 30 27.62 28.13 -17.94
CA GLU A 30 28.48 28.14 -19.14
C GLU A 30 28.20 26.93 -20.06
N HIS A 31 27.95 25.74 -19.48
CA HIS A 31 27.59 24.54 -20.25
C HIS A 31 26.21 24.68 -20.90
N VAL A 32 25.20 25.08 -20.14
CA VAL A 32 23.83 25.29 -20.62
C VAL A 32 23.81 26.36 -21.72
N ALA A 33 24.64 27.41 -21.63
CA ALA A 33 24.73 28.40 -22.71
C ALA A 33 25.22 27.82 -24.06
N ARG A 34 25.96 26.70 -24.06
CA ARG A 34 26.59 26.12 -25.26
C ARG A 34 25.99 24.79 -25.72
N CYS A 35 25.21 24.10 -24.89
CA CYS A 35 24.67 22.78 -25.18
C CYS A 35 23.14 22.82 -25.42
N PRO A 36 22.65 22.61 -26.66
CA PRO A 36 21.22 22.66 -26.98
C PRO A 36 20.36 21.70 -26.14
N ARG A 37 20.88 20.51 -25.83
CA ARG A 37 20.19 19.53 -24.97
C ARG A 37 20.01 20.03 -23.53
N CYS A 38 21.05 20.64 -22.96
CA CYS A 38 20.94 21.18 -21.60
C CYS A 38 20.12 22.47 -21.56
N GLN A 39 20.01 23.21 -22.68
CA GLN A 39 19.08 24.33 -22.81
C GLN A 39 17.63 23.86 -22.74
N SER A 40 17.26 22.80 -23.47
CA SER A 40 15.88 22.29 -23.45
C SER A 40 15.52 21.75 -22.06
N VAL A 41 16.41 20.97 -21.43
CA VAL A 41 16.20 20.48 -20.06
C VAL A 41 16.07 21.66 -19.08
N SER A 42 16.95 22.65 -19.15
CA SER A 42 16.89 23.83 -18.28
C SER A 42 15.60 24.64 -18.50
N ALA A 43 15.13 24.80 -19.74
CA ALA A 43 13.88 25.47 -20.05
C ALA A 43 12.67 24.72 -19.47
N GLN A 44 12.61 23.39 -19.64
CA GLN A 44 11.53 22.57 -19.10
C GLN A 44 11.47 22.66 -17.57
N LYS A 45 12.62 22.60 -16.87
CA LYS A 45 12.64 22.71 -15.41
C LYS A 45 12.29 24.11 -14.92
N ARG A 46 12.61 25.18 -15.66
CA ARG A 46 12.18 26.56 -15.30
C ARG A 46 10.67 26.72 -15.31
N VAL A 47 9.98 26.12 -16.29
CA VAL A 47 8.51 26.12 -16.35
C VAL A 47 7.93 25.46 -15.11
N LEU A 48 8.41 24.26 -14.76
CA LEU A 48 7.95 23.55 -13.55
C LEU A 48 8.18 24.36 -12.25
N LEU A 49 9.33 25.03 -12.13
CA LEU A 49 9.61 25.88 -10.96
C LEU A 49 8.72 27.12 -10.92
N GLN A 50 8.37 27.68 -12.09
CA GLN A 50 7.44 28.79 -12.17
C GLN A 50 6.04 28.36 -11.73
N ASP A 51 5.55 27.21 -12.22
CA ASP A 51 4.24 26.66 -11.86
C ASP A 51 4.14 26.39 -10.34
N LEU A 52 5.18 25.80 -9.75
CA LEU A 52 5.26 25.59 -8.29
C LEU A 52 5.26 26.92 -7.51
N SER A 53 5.93 27.95 -8.02
CA SER A 53 5.94 29.27 -7.37
C SER A 53 4.58 29.97 -7.46
N GLU A 54 3.83 29.76 -8.55
CA GLU A 54 2.48 30.29 -8.72
C GLU A 54 1.46 29.55 -7.86
N LEU A 55 1.60 28.23 -7.69
CA LEU A 55 0.81 27.45 -6.72
C LEU A 55 1.05 27.90 -5.28
N SER A 56 2.31 28.18 -4.91
CA SER A 56 2.63 28.70 -3.58
C SER A 56 2.06 30.11 -3.34
N ARG A 57 2.11 30.98 -4.37
CA ARG A 57 1.54 32.34 -4.31
C ARG A 57 0.01 32.35 -4.27
N SER A 58 -0.65 31.45 -4.98
CA SER A 58 -2.11 31.33 -4.95
C SER A 58 -2.59 30.77 -3.61
N SER A 59 -1.89 29.77 -3.05
CA SER A 59 -2.15 29.24 -1.70
C SER A 59 -2.01 30.31 -0.62
N SER A 60 -0.98 31.17 -0.72
CA SER A 60 -0.80 32.28 0.23
C SER A 60 -1.80 33.43 0.05
N ARG A 61 -2.31 33.69 -1.15
CA ARG A 61 -3.39 34.67 -1.38
C ARG A 61 -4.76 34.20 -0.87
N ASN A 62 -5.02 32.91 -0.91
CA ASN A 62 -6.28 32.34 -0.40
C ASN A 62 -6.32 32.23 1.14
N ARG A 63 -5.22 32.55 1.84
CA ARG A 63 -5.27 32.90 3.26
C ARG A 63 -5.65 34.37 3.40
N GLU A 64 -6.95 34.63 3.24
CA GLU A 64 -7.53 35.91 3.60
C GLU A 64 -7.21 36.18 5.09
N PRO A 65 -6.55 37.30 5.44
CA PRO A 65 -6.36 37.64 6.84
C PRO A 65 -7.75 37.90 7.43
N LEU A 66 -8.16 37.01 8.33
CA LEU A 66 -9.40 37.16 9.10
C LEU A 66 -9.48 38.61 9.60
N SER A 67 -10.52 39.30 9.12
CA SER A 67 -10.86 40.66 9.50
C SER A 67 -10.81 40.82 11.03
N PRO A 68 -10.16 41.86 11.58
CA PRO A 68 -10.09 42.07 13.01
C PRO A 68 -11.51 42.34 13.53
N SER A 69 -12.14 41.29 14.05
CA SER A 69 -13.47 41.33 14.60
C SER A 69 -13.44 42.14 15.89
N ASN A 70 -14.03 43.33 15.82
CA ASN A 70 -14.68 44.08 16.90
C ASN A 70 -14.11 43.90 18.31
N THR A 71 -13.34 44.92 18.71
CA THR A 71 -13.13 45.43 20.07
C THR A 71 -14.17 44.96 21.10
N LEU A 72 -13.81 43.92 21.86
CA LEU A 72 -14.37 43.71 23.19
C LEU A 72 -13.76 44.75 24.12
N VAL A 73 -14.52 45.82 24.37
CA VAL A 73 -14.22 46.82 25.40
C VAL A 73 -14.36 46.15 26.75
N PHE A 74 -13.22 45.80 27.36
CA PHE A 74 -13.18 45.37 28.75
C PHE A 74 -13.36 46.59 29.67
N PRO A 75 -14.29 46.56 30.64
CA PRO A 75 -14.45 47.65 31.60
C PRO A 75 -13.18 47.77 32.46
N GLN A 76 -12.59 48.96 32.43
CA GLN A 76 -11.44 49.36 33.25
C GLN A 76 -11.81 49.31 34.74
N ARG A 77 -11.51 48.19 35.40
CA ARG A 77 -11.69 48.04 36.85
C ARG A 77 -10.49 48.67 37.56
N ARG A 78 -10.75 49.75 38.31
CA ARG A 78 -9.79 50.43 39.18
C ARG A 78 -9.12 49.44 40.13
N SER A 79 -7.79 49.48 40.15
CA SER A 79 -6.92 48.65 40.98
C SER A 79 -6.92 49.12 42.44
N PRO A 80 -7.12 48.23 43.42
CA PRO A 80 -6.62 48.44 44.77
C PRO A 80 -5.20 47.89 44.86
N LYS A 81 -4.28 48.72 45.38
CA LYS A 81 -2.91 48.34 45.74
C LYS A 81 -2.93 47.42 46.96
N ILE A 82 -2.74 46.10 46.80
CA ILE A 82 -2.39 45.21 47.92
C ILE A 82 -1.44 44.10 47.45
N PHE A 83 -0.24 44.12 48.05
CA PHE A 83 0.66 43.02 48.44
C PHE A 83 0.72 41.73 47.59
N ALA A 84 1.92 41.45 47.08
CA ALA A 84 2.34 40.14 46.56
C ALA A 84 2.27 39.04 47.64
N PRO A 85 1.87 37.82 47.26
CA PRO A 85 2.88 36.75 47.23
C PRO A 85 2.71 35.75 46.06
N ARG A 86 3.86 35.27 45.57
CA ARG A 86 4.15 33.89 45.09
C ARG A 86 3.05 33.06 44.40
N ILE A 87 2.38 33.57 43.36
CA ILE A 87 1.63 32.74 42.40
C ILE A 87 1.89 33.19 40.95
N ALA A 88 3.16 33.23 40.55
CA ALA A 88 3.57 33.69 39.22
C ALA A 88 3.95 32.55 38.24
N TRP A 89 3.69 31.28 38.58
CA TRP A 89 4.04 30.13 37.72
C TRP A 89 2.84 29.46 37.05
N GLY A 90 1.61 29.67 37.54
CA GLY A 90 0.41 29.03 36.99
C GLY A 90 -0.05 29.60 35.63
N ALA A 91 0.12 30.90 35.41
CA ALA A 91 -0.33 31.54 34.17
C ALA A 91 0.54 31.19 32.96
N ILE A 92 1.84 30.93 33.17
CA ILE A 92 2.77 30.55 32.10
C ILE A 92 2.50 29.10 31.66
N ALA A 93 2.18 28.20 32.59
CA ALA A 93 1.80 26.82 32.28
C ALA A 93 0.48 26.75 31.48
N ALA A 94 -0.53 27.54 31.86
CA ALA A 94 -1.80 27.57 31.12
C ALA A 94 -1.64 28.13 29.70
N ALA A 95 -0.81 29.17 29.51
CA ALA A 95 -0.52 29.73 28.18
C ALA A 95 0.30 28.77 27.29
N LEU A 96 1.24 28.01 27.87
CA LEU A 96 1.98 26.96 27.16
C LEU A 96 1.08 25.79 26.76
N VAL A 97 0.17 25.35 27.62
CA VAL A 97 -0.81 24.30 27.30
C VAL A 97 -1.73 24.75 26.17
N ILE A 98 -2.25 25.97 26.21
CA ILE A 98 -3.08 26.51 25.12
C ILE A 98 -2.27 26.66 23.83
N GLY A 99 -0.99 27.07 23.90
CA GLY A 99 -0.10 27.15 22.74
C GLY A 99 0.21 25.78 22.12
N ILE A 100 0.35 24.72 22.92
CA ILE A 100 0.58 23.35 22.44
C ILE A 100 -0.68 22.75 21.81
N PHE A 101 -1.87 23.07 22.33
CA PHE A 101 -3.15 22.61 21.77
C PHE A 101 -3.64 23.45 20.58
N ALA A 102 -3.23 24.71 20.45
CA ALA A 102 -3.65 25.62 19.37
C ALA A 102 -2.63 25.76 18.23
N TRP A 103 -1.46 25.12 18.31
CA TRP A 103 -0.51 25.11 17.20
C TRP A 103 -1.07 24.27 16.05
N PRO A 104 -1.23 24.83 14.83
CA PRO A 104 -1.65 24.04 13.68
C PRO A 104 -0.56 23.01 13.42
N ARG A 105 -0.86 21.75 13.74
CA ARG A 105 -0.01 20.60 13.44
C ARG A 105 0.22 20.61 11.95
N HIS A 106 1.46 20.88 11.54
CA HIS A 106 1.91 20.62 10.18
C HIS A 106 2.06 19.11 10.03
N ILE A 107 0.92 18.43 9.85
CA ILE A 107 0.85 17.10 9.29
C ILE A 107 1.43 17.24 7.88
N GLN A 108 2.23 16.28 7.39
CA GLN A 108 2.21 16.00 5.95
C GLN A 108 0.84 15.35 5.65
N SER A 109 -0.23 16.10 5.88
CA SER A 109 -1.58 15.72 5.54
C SER A 109 -1.63 15.90 4.04
N VAL A 110 -1.40 14.82 3.31
CA VAL A 110 -2.06 14.75 2.01
C VAL A 110 -3.54 14.71 2.36
N SER A 111 -4.18 15.87 2.30
CA SER A 111 -5.59 15.98 2.68
C SER A 111 -6.41 15.09 1.76
N ALA A 112 -7.55 14.57 2.23
CA ALA A 112 -8.48 13.85 1.37
C ALA A 112 -8.80 14.66 0.10
N ALA A 113 -8.98 15.98 0.25
CA ALA A 113 -9.15 16.91 -0.86
C ALA A 113 -7.98 16.95 -1.84
N GLU A 114 -6.73 16.90 -1.36
CA GLU A 114 -5.55 16.85 -2.23
C GLU A 114 -5.46 15.52 -2.99
N LEU A 115 -5.68 14.40 -2.31
CA LEU A 115 -5.68 13.08 -2.95
C LEU A 115 -6.81 12.95 -3.98
N LEU A 116 -8.01 13.42 -3.65
CA LEU A 116 -9.15 13.45 -4.58
C LEU A 116 -8.84 14.34 -5.79
N SER A 117 -8.23 15.51 -5.58
CA SER A 117 -7.85 16.39 -6.68
C SER A 117 -6.80 15.76 -7.60
N ARG A 118 -5.87 14.96 -7.07
CA ARG A 118 -4.89 14.22 -7.89
C ARG A 118 -5.56 13.07 -8.64
N ALA A 119 -6.45 12.34 -7.98
CA ALA A 119 -7.18 11.23 -8.60
C ALA A 119 -8.08 11.71 -9.75
N GLU A 120 -8.78 12.83 -9.57
CA GLU A 120 -9.60 13.48 -10.60
C GLU A 120 -8.75 13.94 -11.79
N ALA A 121 -7.56 14.52 -11.54
CA ALA A 121 -6.65 14.94 -12.61
C ALA A 121 -6.17 13.75 -13.47
N THR A 122 -5.88 12.60 -12.85
CA THR A 122 -5.48 11.38 -13.57
C THR A 122 -6.66 10.76 -14.35
N GLU A 123 -7.88 10.88 -13.85
CA GLU A 123 -9.07 10.33 -14.50
C GLU A 123 -9.36 10.96 -15.87
N VAL A 124 -9.20 12.29 -15.98
CA VAL A 124 -9.42 13.06 -17.22
C VAL A 124 -8.61 12.49 -18.39
N ASP A 125 -7.39 12.02 -18.13
CA ASP A 125 -6.49 11.44 -19.15
C ASP A 125 -6.94 10.07 -19.69
N THR A 126 -7.92 9.40 -19.04
CA THR A 126 -8.33 8.01 -19.35
C THR A 126 -9.75 7.83 -19.90
N THR A 127 -10.54 8.90 -19.99
CA THR A 127 -11.96 8.91 -20.41
C THR A 127 -12.28 8.38 -21.82
N ALA A 128 -11.28 7.95 -22.60
CA ALA A 128 -11.46 7.43 -23.96
C ALA A 128 -11.73 5.91 -24.05
N SER A 129 -11.74 5.18 -22.93
CA SER A 129 -11.81 3.71 -22.91
C SER A 129 -13.18 3.23 -22.39
N GLN A 130 -13.75 2.18 -23.01
CA GLN A 130 -14.94 1.52 -22.48
C GLN A 130 -14.57 0.72 -21.23
N HIS A 131 -15.21 1.02 -20.10
CA HIS A 131 -14.95 0.36 -18.82
C HIS A 131 -15.98 -0.73 -18.54
N PHE A 132 -15.52 -1.84 -17.95
CA PHE A 132 -16.35 -2.90 -17.40
C PHE A 132 -16.20 -2.85 -15.89
N TYR A 133 -17.30 -2.93 -15.15
CA TYR A 133 -17.29 -2.89 -13.70
C TYR A 133 -17.95 -4.15 -13.15
N ARG A 134 -17.33 -4.71 -12.12
CA ARG A 134 -17.93 -5.75 -11.29
C ARG A 134 -18.38 -5.14 -9.97
N LEU A 135 -19.66 -5.31 -9.65
CA LEU A 135 -20.27 -4.86 -8.41
C LEU A 135 -20.53 -6.04 -7.51
N HIS A 136 -20.14 -5.94 -6.26
CA HIS A 136 -20.48 -6.90 -5.20
C HIS A 136 -21.47 -6.25 -4.25
N VAL A 137 -22.64 -6.89 -4.08
CA VAL A 137 -23.73 -6.44 -3.19
C VAL A 137 -24.07 -7.62 -2.28
N GLY A 138 -23.46 -7.64 -1.09
CA GLY A 138 -23.53 -8.79 -0.20
C GLY A 138 -23.00 -10.06 -0.88
N THR A 139 -23.87 -11.05 -1.09
CA THR A 139 -23.53 -12.30 -1.78
C THR A 139 -23.79 -12.26 -3.29
N ALA A 140 -24.40 -11.19 -3.82
CA ALA A 140 -24.68 -11.05 -5.23
C ALA A 140 -23.54 -10.33 -5.95
N THR A 141 -23.25 -10.75 -7.18
CA THR A 141 -22.29 -10.09 -8.06
C THR A 141 -23.02 -9.64 -9.32
N CYS A 142 -22.90 -8.36 -9.66
CA CYS A 142 -23.45 -7.75 -10.85
C CYS A 142 -22.29 -7.36 -11.76
N GLU A 143 -22.46 -7.49 -13.07
CA GLU A 143 -21.50 -6.99 -14.06
C GLU A 143 -22.20 -5.91 -14.88
N THR A 144 -21.53 -4.78 -15.09
CA THR A 144 -22.04 -3.67 -15.90
C THR A 144 -20.95 -3.17 -16.84
N SER A 145 -21.35 -2.68 -18.00
CA SER A 145 -20.46 -2.05 -18.97
C SER A 145 -21.00 -0.67 -19.30
N ASP A 146 -20.14 0.33 -19.38
CA ASP A 146 -20.56 1.67 -19.85
C ASP A 146 -21.06 1.57 -21.31
N PRO A 147 -22.25 2.06 -21.69
CA PRO A 147 -23.33 2.71 -20.91
C PRO A 147 -24.56 1.83 -20.64
N TYR A 148 -24.46 0.52 -20.83
CA TYR A 148 -25.58 -0.40 -20.71
C TYR A 148 -25.43 -1.29 -19.46
N TRP A 149 -26.31 -1.03 -18.48
CA TRP A 149 -26.73 -2.05 -17.53
C TRP A 149 -27.50 -3.11 -18.34
N GLU A 150 -26.78 -4.02 -19.00
CA GLU A 150 -27.39 -5.07 -19.81
C GLU A 150 -28.32 -5.91 -18.91
N GLN A 151 -29.60 -5.64 -19.09
CA GLN A 151 -30.80 -6.32 -18.63
C GLN A 151 -30.54 -7.70 -17.99
N LEU A 152 -30.16 -7.72 -16.71
CA LEU A 152 -30.34 -8.89 -15.83
C LEU A 152 -31.86 -9.05 -15.63
N SER A 153 -32.50 -9.57 -16.66
CA SER A 153 -33.93 -9.85 -16.76
C SER A 153 -34.27 -11.01 -15.84
N GLY A 154 -34.36 -10.74 -14.55
CA GLY A 154 -35.09 -11.54 -13.57
C GLY A 154 -36.33 -10.76 -13.13
N PRO A 155 -37.49 -11.41 -12.94
CA PRO A 155 -38.68 -10.71 -12.50
C PRO A 155 -38.51 -10.18 -11.07
N GLY A 156 -38.40 -8.85 -10.95
CA GLY A 156 -38.66 -8.04 -9.75
C GLY A 156 -37.75 -8.29 -8.55
N ASP A 157 -36.96 -7.26 -8.21
CA ASP A 157 -36.27 -7.09 -6.90
C ASP A 157 -34.87 -7.73 -6.79
N SER A 158 -34.07 -7.64 -7.85
CA SER A 158 -32.65 -8.02 -7.76
C SER A 158 -31.87 -7.00 -6.90
N PRO A 159 -30.90 -7.43 -6.07
CA PRO A 159 -30.04 -6.53 -5.29
C PRO A 159 -29.35 -5.46 -6.16
N CYS A 160 -28.99 -5.82 -7.40
CA CYS A 160 -28.35 -4.93 -8.37
C CYS A 160 -29.27 -3.77 -8.80
N GLU A 161 -30.54 -4.05 -9.07
CA GLU A 161 -31.53 -3.04 -9.46
C GLU A 161 -31.81 -2.05 -8.33
N ARG A 162 -31.86 -2.54 -7.08
CA ARG A 162 -31.98 -1.67 -5.90
C ARG A 162 -30.77 -0.75 -5.74
N VAL A 163 -29.56 -1.27 -5.95
CA VAL A 163 -28.32 -0.47 -5.91
C VAL A 163 -28.29 0.56 -7.01
N HIS A 164 -28.67 0.21 -8.24
CA HIS A 164 -28.79 1.15 -9.35
C HIS A 164 -29.75 2.29 -9.02
N GLY A 165 -30.94 1.97 -8.48
CA GLY A 165 -31.90 2.96 -8.01
C GLY A 165 -31.34 3.88 -6.92
N GLN A 166 -30.58 3.35 -5.96
CA GLN A 166 -29.95 4.15 -4.90
C GLN A 166 -28.83 5.06 -5.43
N LEU A 167 -28.03 4.59 -6.39
CA LEU A 167 -26.98 5.40 -7.03
C LEU A 167 -27.58 6.60 -7.76
N LEU A 168 -28.64 6.38 -8.54
CA LEU A 168 -29.36 7.46 -9.21
C LEU A 168 -29.96 8.46 -8.21
N GLN A 169 -30.53 7.98 -7.10
CA GLN A 169 -31.06 8.84 -6.03
C GLN A 169 -29.95 9.63 -5.31
N ALA A 170 -28.78 9.02 -5.12
CA ALA A 170 -27.59 9.66 -4.56
C ALA A 170 -26.88 10.61 -5.56
N ARG A 171 -27.37 10.70 -6.80
CA ARG A 171 -26.77 11.47 -7.91
C ARG A 171 -25.34 11.03 -8.23
N TRP A 172 -25.03 9.76 -8.03
CA TRP A 172 -23.76 9.18 -8.45
C TRP A 172 -23.80 8.92 -9.96
N ASP A 173 -22.71 9.21 -10.69
CA ASP A 173 -22.64 8.87 -12.11
C ASP A 173 -22.50 7.35 -12.28
N ASP A 174 -23.55 6.72 -12.81
CA ASP A 174 -23.61 5.28 -13.00
C ASP A 174 -22.86 4.81 -14.25
N ARG A 175 -22.42 5.73 -15.12
CA ARG A 175 -21.58 5.43 -16.30
C ARG A 175 -20.12 5.30 -15.92
N GLN A 176 -19.68 6.09 -14.95
CA GLN A 176 -18.32 6.09 -14.42
C GLN A 176 -18.36 5.77 -12.93
N MET A 177 -18.75 4.53 -12.61
CA MET A 177 -18.97 4.14 -11.21
C MET A 177 -17.71 4.35 -10.36
N LEU A 178 -16.53 4.06 -10.92
CA LEU A 178 -15.22 4.21 -10.27
C LEU A 178 -14.60 5.60 -10.51
N SER A 179 -15.40 6.66 -10.45
CA SER A 179 -14.97 8.03 -10.74
C SER A 179 -14.57 8.80 -9.47
N ALA A 180 -13.36 9.35 -9.47
CA ALA A 180 -12.92 10.30 -8.46
C ALA A 180 -13.72 11.62 -8.58
N HIS A 181 -14.11 12.01 -9.80
CA HIS A 181 -14.99 13.16 -10.01
C HIS A 181 -16.37 12.96 -9.35
N SER A 182 -17.01 11.80 -9.55
CA SER A 182 -18.29 11.49 -8.90
C SER A 182 -18.18 11.45 -7.38
N TYR A 183 -17.10 10.85 -6.85
CA TYR A 183 -16.81 10.86 -5.43
C TYR A 183 -16.71 12.30 -4.90
N ARG A 184 -15.94 13.14 -5.58
CA ARG A 184 -15.75 14.55 -5.21
C ARG A 184 -17.05 15.34 -5.25
N GLN A 185 -17.85 15.17 -6.30
CA GLN A 185 -19.14 15.86 -6.43
C GLN A 185 -20.09 15.50 -5.27
N TRP A 186 -20.17 14.22 -4.91
CA TRP A 186 -20.93 13.78 -3.75
C TRP A 186 -20.36 14.37 -2.45
N HIS A 187 -19.05 14.23 -2.23
CA HIS A 187 -18.33 14.73 -1.06
C HIS A 187 -18.56 16.24 -0.85
N ASP A 188 -18.36 17.06 -1.88
CA ASP A 188 -18.50 18.52 -1.83
C ASP A 188 -19.96 18.97 -1.64
N GLY A 189 -20.92 18.07 -1.92
CA GLY A 189 -22.35 18.30 -1.69
C GLY A 189 -22.81 18.05 -0.25
N LEU A 190 -21.96 17.51 0.63
CA LEU A 190 -22.30 17.18 2.02
C LEU A 190 -22.15 18.41 2.93
N LEU A 191 -23.18 18.71 3.73
CA LEU A 191 -23.09 19.82 4.71
C LEU A 191 -22.20 19.46 5.90
N SER A 192 -22.13 18.17 6.26
CA SER A 192 -21.31 17.65 7.34
C SER A 192 -20.80 16.27 6.98
N HIS A 193 -19.48 16.10 7.06
CA HIS A 193 -18.78 14.86 6.77
C HIS A 193 -17.50 14.78 7.60
N ARG A 194 -16.93 13.58 7.68
CA ARG A 194 -15.61 13.33 8.25
C ARG A 194 -14.79 12.54 7.24
N ASP A 195 -13.62 13.06 6.91
CA ASP A 195 -12.68 12.35 6.06
C ASP A 195 -11.61 11.64 6.86
N SER A 196 -11.18 10.51 6.33
CA SER A 196 -10.02 9.78 6.77
C SER A 196 -9.22 9.33 5.55
N VAL A 197 -7.90 9.37 5.68
CA VAL A 197 -6.96 8.95 4.64
C VAL A 197 -6.10 7.87 5.26
N LEU A 198 -6.04 6.72 4.59
CA LEU A 198 -5.20 5.59 4.98
C LEU A 198 -4.19 5.33 3.85
N HIS A 199 -2.92 5.16 4.22
CA HIS A 199 -1.86 4.78 3.29
C HIS A 199 -1.50 3.31 3.52
N GLU A 200 -1.70 2.49 2.50
CA GLU A 200 -1.34 1.07 2.53
C GLU A 200 -0.69 0.74 1.20
N GLU A 201 0.65 0.77 1.12
CA GLU A 201 1.33 0.53 -0.14
C GLU A 201 0.86 -0.78 -0.82
N PRO A 202 0.47 -0.74 -2.11
CA PRO A 202 0.69 0.34 -3.08
C PRO A 202 -0.51 1.29 -3.30
N TYR A 203 -1.33 1.56 -2.28
CA TYR A 203 -2.59 2.30 -2.39
C TYR A 203 -2.73 3.41 -1.34
N TRP A 204 -3.55 4.41 -1.69
CA TRP A 204 -4.18 5.33 -0.75
C TRP A 204 -5.67 5.01 -0.71
N THR A 205 -6.26 5.04 0.47
CA THR A 205 -7.70 4.90 0.66
C THR A 205 -8.24 6.21 1.23
N ILE A 206 -9.17 6.82 0.50
CA ILE A 206 -9.86 8.04 0.89
C ILE A 206 -11.26 7.62 1.33
N LYS A 207 -11.59 7.82 2.60
CA LYS A 207 -12.89 7.45 3.14
C LYS A 207 -13.59 8.66 3.73
N THR A 208 -14.83 8.86 3.35
CA THR A 208 -15.70 9.93 3.83
C THR A 208 -16.94 9.31 4.48
N ASP A 209 -17.21 9.71 5.73
CA ASP A 209 -18.38 9.29 6.51
C ASP A 209 -19.33 10.49 6.72
N THR A 210 -20.64 10.26 6.65
CA THR A 210 -21.67 11.29 6.86
C THR A 210 -22.97 10.73 7.46
N ASP A 211 -23.59 11.55 8.31
CA ASP A 211 -24.91 11.28 8.89
C ASP A 211 -26.06 11.84 8.03
N GLN A 212 -25.77 12.28 6.81
CA GLN A 212 -26.73 12.87 5.88
C GLN A 212 -26.95 12.01 4.62
N GLY A 213 -28.09 12.18 3.97
CA GLY A 213 -28.40 11.51 2.70
C GLY A 213 -28.61 9.99 2.79
N LEU A 214 -28.74 9.37 1.62
CA LEU A 214 -28.89 7.92 1.46
C LEU A 214 -27.55 7.19 1.59
N LEU A 215 -26.48 7.79 1.08
CA LEU A 215 -25.12 7.27 1.14
C LEU A 215 -24.45 7.76 2.43
N ARG A 216 -24.17 6.83 3.35
CA ARG A 216 -23.62 7.10 4.69
C ARG A 216 -22.10 7.11 4.71
N SER A 217 -21.49 6.33 3.84
CA SER A 217 -20.04 6.31 3.69
C SER A 217 -19.65 5.93 2.27
N ALA A 218 -18.60 6.56 1.77
CA ALA A 218 -17.92 6.15 0.55
C ALA A 218 -16.43 5.99 0.86
N SER A 219 -15.80 5.00 0.24
CA SER A 219 -14.36 4.76 0.32
C SER A 219 -13.82 4.55 -1.08
N LEU A 220 -12.92 5.44 -1.52
CA LEU A 220 -12.24 5.39 -2.80
C LEU A 220 -10.80 4.98 -2.59
N ARG A 221 -10.43 3.81 -3.13
CA ARG A 221 -9.05 3.35 -3.14
C ARG A 221 -8.38 3.75 -4.45
N VAL A 222 -7.26 4.45 -4.35
CA VAL A 222 -6.45 4.94 -5.46
C VAL A 222 -5.03 4.39 -5.35
N ARG A 223 -4.35 4.21 -6.47
CA ARG A 223 -2.96 3.72 -6.47
C ARG A 223 -1.99 4.81 -6.02
N SER A 224 -0.99 4.47 -5.22
CA SER A 224 -0.01 5.46 -4.72
C SER A 224 0.92 6.02 -5.81
N SER A 225 1.11 5.28 -6.91
CA SER A 225 2.01 5.69 -7.99
C SER A 225 1.42 6.72 -8.96
N ASP A 226 0.12 6.64 -9.25
CA ASP A 226 -0.55 7.44 -10.28
C ASP A 226 -1.91 8.02 -9.85
N TYR A 227 -2.38 7.72 -8.63
CA TYR A 227 -3.67 8.14 -8.09
C TYR A 227 -4.88 7.65 -8.90
N ARG A 228 -4.72 6.65 -9.78
CA ARG A 228 -5.85 6.07 -10.50
C ARG A 228 -6.78 5.33 -9.53
N PRO A 229 -8.10 5.57 -9.58
CA PRO A 229 -9.08 4.77 -8.85
C PRO A 229 -8.98 3.30 -9.23
N VAL A 230 -9.00 2.41 -8.23
CA VAL A 230 -8.96 0.95 -8.43
C VAL A 230 -10.13 0.22 -7.78
N GLU A 231 -10.71 0.80 -6.73
CA GLU A 231 -11.85 0.24 -6.01
C GLU A 231 -12.67 1.35 -5.35
N LEU A 232 -13.99 1.16 -5.34
CA LEU A 232 -14.93 2.03 -4.65
C LEU A 232 -15.83 1.17 -3.76
N THR A 233 -15.99 1.54 -2.50
CA THR A 233 -16.97 0.96 -1.59
C THR A 233 -17.99 2.01 -1.19
N LEU A 234 -19.28 1.68 -1.29
CA LEU A 234 -20.41 2.55 -0.95
C LEU A 234 -21.27 1.87 0.11
N ILE A 235 -21.60 2.60 1.18
CA ILE A 235 -22.47 2.12 2.26
C ILE A 235 -23.72 2.98 2.30
N PHE A 236 -24.84 2.43 1.85
CA PHE A 236 -26.15 3.08 1.91
C PHE A 236 -26.85 2.79 3.24
N ALA A 237 -27.72 3.69 3.69
CA ALA A 237 -28.42 3.57 4.96
C ALA A 237 -29.33 2.32 5.07
N ALA A 238 -29.81 1.79 3.95
CA ALA A 238 -30.80 0.72 3.89
C ALA A 238 -30.35 -0.48 3.02
N LEU A 239 -29.09 -0.52 2.58
CA LEU A 239 -28.55 -1.61 1.78
C LEU A 239 -27.25 -2.16 2.39
N GLU A 240 -26.91 -3.36 1.94
CA GLU A 240 -25.60 -3.92 2.16
C GLU A 240 -24.51 -3.08 1.47
N PRO A 241 -23.26 -3.13 1.96
CA PRO A 241 -22.14 -2.48 1.31
C PRO A 241 -22.01 -2.92 -0.15
N VAL A 242 -21.77 -1.95 -1.02
CA VAL A 242 -21.54 -2.15 -2.45
C VAL A 242 -20.08 -1.92 -2.73
N SER A 243 -19.34 -2.94 -3.18
CA SER A 243 -17.97 -2.78 -3.68
C SER A 243 -17.97 -2.80 -5.22
N VAL A 244 -17.25 -1.87 -5.83
CA VAL A 244 -17.11 -1.70 -7.28
C VAL A 244 -15.64 -1.80 -7.63
N MET A 245 -15.32 -2.67 -8.59
CA MET A 245 -13.97 -2.84 -9.12
C MET A 245 -14.00 -2.75 -10.65
N GLU A 246 -12.97 -2.15 -11.24
CA GLU A 246 -12.76 -2.19 -12.70
C GLU A 246 -12.37 -3.61 -13.11
N ASP A 247 -13.16 -4.21 -14.01
CA ASP A 247 -12.84 -5.49 -14.64
C ASP A 247 -12.13 -5.23 -15.97
N ILE A 248 -11.11 -6.03 -16.26
CA ILE A 248 -10.42 -5.96 -17.55
C ILE A 248 -11.23 -6.85 -18.49
N PRO A 249 -11.77 -6.35 -19.63
CA PRO A 249 -12.55 -7.18 -20.52
C PRO A 249 -11.71 -8.39 -20.93
N GLN A 250 -12.12 -9.57 -20.44
CA GLN A 250 -11.54 -10.81 -20.90
C GLN A 250 -11.84 -10.88 -22.40
N LYS A 251 -10.81 -10.69 -23.25
CA LYS A 251 -10.90 -11.08 -24.66
C LYS A 251 -11.51 -12.48 -24.69
N ARG A 252 -12.71 -12.59 -25.28
CA ARG A 252 -13.55 -13.80 -25.33
C ARG A 252 -12.67 -15.04 -25.34
N ARG A 253 -12.62 -15.73 -24.20
CA ARG A 253 -11.95 -17.02 -24.09
C ARG A 253 -12.63 -17.96 -25.10
N ILE A 254 -11.84 -18.49 -26.01
CA ILE A 254 -12.22 -19.67 -26.79
C ILE A 254 -12.62 -20.73 -25.76
N TYR A 255 -13.82 -21.28 -25.90
CA TYR A 255 -14.36 -22.34 -25.06
C TYR A 255 -13.40 -23.53 -25.05
N ILE A 256 -12.63 -23.66 -23.97
CA ILE A 256 -11.99 -24.90 -23.58
C ILE A 256 -12.96 -25.53 -22.58
N PRO A 257 -13.49 -26.74 -22.85
CA PRO A 257 -14.48 -27.36 -21.98
C PRO A 257 -13.94 -27.49 -20.54
N PRO A 258 -14.84 -27.46 -19.54
CA PRO A 258 -14.46 -27.36 -18.14
C PRO A 258 -13.64 -28.58 -17.72
N VAL A 259 -12.38 -28.35 -17.36
CA VAL A 259 -11.67 -29.30 -16.51
C VAL A 259 -12.33 -29.19 -15.15
N THR A 260 -13.09 -30.22 -14.82
CA THR A 260 -13.66 -30.52 -13.50
C THR A 260 -12.74 -30.02 -12.40
N SER A 261 -13.26 -29.17 -11.51
CA SER A 261 -12.62 -28.86 -10.24
C SER A 261 -12.40 -30.15 -9.47
N GLU A 262 -11.22 -30.74 -9.59
CA GLU A 262 -10.76 -31.70 -8.62
C GLU A 262 -10.46 -30.94 -7.34
N LYS A 263 -11.22 -31.32 -6.31
CA LYS A 263 -10.95 -31.04 -4.91
C LYS A 263 -9.45 -31.18 -4.67
N LEU A 264 -8.89 -30.23 -3.93
CA LEU A 264 -7.56 -30.28 -3.35
C LEU A 264 -7.44 -31.60 -2.55
N THR A 265 -6.98 -32.65 -3.21
CA THR A 265 -6.79 -33.96 -2.61
C THR A 265 -5.38 -33.94 -2.07
N LYS A 266 -5.31 -33.84 -0.75
CA LYS A 266 -4.18 -34.17 0.10
C LYS A 266 -3.41 -35.38 -0.49
N ASN A 267 -2.12 -35.18 -0.76
CA ASN A 267 -1.15 -36.12 -1.34
C ASN A 267 -1.32 -36.39 -2.85
N GLU A 268 -0.84 -35.48 -3.70
CA GLU A 268 -0.46 -35.82 -5.08
C GLU A 268 0.93 -36.50 -5.05
N ASP A 269 0.97 -37.69 -5.65
CA ASP A 269 2.13 -38.57 -5.78
C ASP A 269 3.37 -37.85 -6.32
N LEU A 270 4.47 -37.99 -5.56
CA LEU A 270 5.83 -37.67 -5.98
C LEU A 270 6.23 -38.60 -7.14
N GLN A 271 5.94 -38.20 -8.38
CA GLN A 271 6.42 -38.95 -9.55
C GLN A 271 7.95 -38.91 -9.69
N PRO A 272 8.56 -39.95 -10.29
CA PRO A 272 10.01 -40.08 -10.38
C PRO A 272 10.65 -38.97 -11.20
N VAL A 273 11.87 -38.69 -10.77
CA VAL A 273 12.69 -37.52 -11.04
C VAL A 273 13.38 -37.61 -12.40
N ASP A 274 12.99 -36.76 -13.35
CA ASP A 274 13.73 -36.54 -14.60
C ASP A 274 14.96 -35.67 -14.34
N GLY A 275 16.16 -36.29 -14.44
CA GLY A 275 17.46 -35.64 -14.19
C GLY A 275 17.70 -34.27 -14.85
N PRO A 276 17.31 -34.00 -16.11
CA PRO A 276 17.50 -32.68 -16.71
C PRO A 276 16.55 -31.61 -16.15
N GLY A 277 15.33 -31.98 -15.76
CA GLY A 277 14.35 -31.02 -15.22
C GLY A 277 14.74 -30.48 -13.85
N ASP A 278 15.40 -31.29 -13.02
CA ASP A 278 15.86 -30.86 -11.69
C ASP A 278 16.98 -29.82 -11.79
N ALA A 279 17.93 -30.04 -12.70
CA ALA A 279 19.03 -29.11 -12.90
C ALA A 279 18.51 -27.75 -13.36
N ILE A 280 17.48 -27.74 -14.22
CA ILE A 280 16.79 -26.52 -14.68
C ILE A 280 16.07 -25.85 -13.51
N GLU A 281 15.33 -26.60 -12.68
CA GLU A 281 14.64 -26.06 -11.50
C GLU A 281 15.61 -25.39 -10.52
N VAL A 282 16.72 -26.06 -10.19
CA VAL A 282 17.75 -25.51 -9.30
C VAL A 282 18.41 -24.26 -9.91
N GLN A 283 18.67 -24.25 -11.22
CA GLN A 283 19.18 -23.05 -11.90
C GLN A 283 18.16 -21.91 -11.87
N ALA A 284 16.87 -22.19 -12.07
CA ALA A 284 15.81 -21.19 -12.01
C ALA A 284 15.73 -20.53 -10.63
N TRP A 285 15.86 -21.31 -9.54
CA TRP A 285 15.94 -20.78 -8.19
C TRP A 285 17.14 -19.84 -7.97
N ASN A 286 18.32 -20.22 -8.45
CA ASN A 286 19.53 -19.39 -8.35
C ASN A 286 19.40 -18.08 -9.15
N LEU A 287 18.77 -18.12 -10.32
CA LEU A 287 18.48 -16.92 -11.11
C LEU A 287 17.51 -15.98 -10.39
N LEU A 288 16.48 -16.54 -9.74
CA LEU A 288 15.52 -15.76 -8.97
C LEU A 288 16.19 -15.03 -7.80
N ARG A 289 17.09 -15.71 -7.06
CA ARG A 289 17.93 -15.11 -6.01
C ARG A 289 18.84 -14.00 -6.56
N THR A 290 19.51 -14.26 -7.69
CA THR A 290 20.39 -13.26 -8.33
C THR A 290 19.64 -11.99 -8.74
N LEU A 291 18.36 -12.11 -9.08
CA LEU A 291 17.48 -10.99 -9.40
C LEU A 291 16.94 -10.23 -8.16
N GLY A 292 17.16 -10.77 -6.96
CA GLY A 292 16.55 -10.29 -5.71
C GLY A 292 15.03 -10.41 -5.70
N ALA A 293 14.49 -11.39 -6.45
CA ALA A 293 13.05 -11.58 -6.65
C ALA A 293 12.44 -12.67 -5.76
N ASP A 294 13.24 -13.18 -4.84
CA ASP A 294 12.95 -14.29 -3.95
C ASP A 294 12.61 -13.81 -2.54
N SER A 295 11.99 -12.63 -2.45
CA SER A 295 11.36 -12.14 -1.22
C SER A 295 10.14 -12.96 -0.81
N GLY A 296 9.73 -13.92 -1.64
CA GLY A 296 8.46 -14.63 -1.58
C GLY A 296 7.30 -13.85 -2.21
N TRP A 297 7.40 -12.53 -2.41
CA TRP A 297 6.27 -11.69 -2.83
C TRP A 297 6.26 -11.27 -4.30
N GLU A 298 7.38 -11.44 -5.01
CA GLU A 298 7.51 -11.01 -6.40
C GLU A 298 7.32 -12.20 -7.36
N ALA A 299 8.09 -13.26 -7.17
CA ALA A 299 7.99 -14.47 -7.96
C ALA A 299 8.48 -15.71 -7.18
N THR A 300 8.14 -16.89 -7.71
CA THR A 300 8.49 -18.21 -7.18
C THR A 300 8.65 -19.20 -8.35
N ILE A 301 9.29 -20.34 -8.10
CA ILE A 301 9.38 -21.43 -9.08
C ILE A 301 8.39 -22.53 -8.72
N THR A 302 7.61 -22.94 -9.71
CA THR A 302 6.76 -24.13 -9.62
C THR A 302 7.19 -25.13 -10.68
N ARG A 303 6.95 -26.42 -10.42
CA ARG A 303 7.23 -27.47 -11.40
C ARG A 303 6.08 -28.45 -11.47
N LYS A 304 5.68 -28.79 -12.69
CA LYS A 304 4.66 -29.78 -12.99
C LYS A 304 5.25 -30.77 -14.01
N GLY A 305 5.64 -31.95 -13.54
CA GLY A 305 6.36 -32.93 -14.35
C GLY A 305 7.72 -32.38 -14.81
N GLY A 306 7.99 -32.38 -16.11
CA GLY A 306 9.21 -31.83 -16.70
C GLY A 306 9.20 -30.31 -16.92
N GLU A 307 8.06 -29.64 -16.72
CA GLU A 307 7.95 -28.20 -16.98
C GLU A 307 8.25 -27.38 -15.72
N VAL A 308 9.23 -26.48 -15.82
CA VAL A 308 9.58 -25.51 -14.78
C VAL A 308 8.95 -24.16 -15.13
N ARG A 309 8.22 -23.57 -14.18
CA ARG A 309 7.49 -22.31 -14.35
C ARG A 309 7.94 -21.29 -13.34
N VAL A 310 8.33 -20.11 -13.81
CA VAL A 310 8.47 -18.91 -12.98
C VAL A 310 7.10 -18.26 -12.87
N VAL A 311 6.52 -18.26 -11.67
CA VAL A 311 5.21 -17.68 -11.41
C VAL A 311 5.37 -16.47 -10.51
N GLY A 312 4.71 -15.37 -10.82
CA GLY A 312 4.83 -14.17 -10.00
C GLY A 312 3.79 -13.11 -10.31
N LEU A 313 3.97 -11.94 -9.69
CA LEU A 313 3.19 -10.74 -9.97
C LEU A 313 4.15 -9.57 -10.19
N ILE A 314 4.42 -9.26 -11.46
CA ILE A 314 5.32 -8.16 -11.84
C ILE A 314 4.56 -7.21 -12.75
N ARG A 315 4.20 -6.04 -12.23
CA ARG A 315 3.43 -5.02 -12.96
C ARG A 315 4.32 -4.02 -13.71
N ASP A 316 5.55 -3.83 -13.24
CA ASP A 316 6.50 -2.94 -13.88
C ASP A 316 7.11 -3.58 -15.13
N LYS A 317 6.93 -2.95 -16.29
CA LYS A 317 7.41 -3.48 -17.57
C LYS A 317 8.93 -3.59 -17.61
N ALA A 318 9.66 -2.61 -17.05
CA ALA A 318 11.11 -2.64 -17.04
C ALA A 318 11.64 -3.81 -16.16
N ARG A 319 10.96 -4.12 -15.06
CA ARG A 319 11.23 -5.30 -14.24
C ARG A 319 10.87 -6.59 -14.97
N GLN A 320 9.75 -6.64 -15.69
CA GLN A 320 9.37 -7.78 -16.52
C GLN A 320 10.41 -8.07 -17.61
N GLU A 321 10.89 -7.05 -18.33
CA GLU A 321 11.94 -7.18 -19.34
C GLU A 321 13.26 -7.74 -18.74
N LYS A 322 13.59 -7.39 -17.49
CA LYS A 322 14.74 -7.98 -16.79
C LYS A 322 14.55 -9.46 -16.52
N PHE A 323 13.35 -9.88 -16.12
CA PHE A 323 13.02 -11.31 -15.97
C PHE A 323 13.12 -12.03 -17.30
N ASP A 324 12.51 -11.48 -18.35
CA ASP A 324 12.54 -12.06 -19.67
C ASP A 324 13.99 -12.25 -20.16
N THR A 325 14.84 -11.24 -19.97
CA THR A 325 16.26 -11.29 -20.36
C THR A 325 17.06 -12.34 -19.59
N VAL A 326 16.81 -12.50 -18.28
CA VAL A 326 17.56 -13.44 -17.45
C VAL A 326 17.11 -14.88 -17.70
N PHE A 327 15.79 -15.12 -17.79
CA PHE A 327 15.23 -16.46 -17.97
C PHE A 327 15.20 -16.92 -19.43
N SER A 328 15.34 -16.05 -20.43
CA SER A 328 15.39 -16.45 -21.85
C SER A 328 16.54 -17.41 -22.18
N ASN A 329 17.60 -17.40 -21.37
CA ASN A 329 18.77 -18.26 -21.56
C ASN A 329 18.56 -19.67 -21.00
N LEU A 330 17.50 -19.88 -20.20
CA LEU A 330 17.23 -21.15 -19.54
C LEU A 330 16.18 -21.95 -20.33
N GLN A 331 16.64 -22.93 -21.11
CA GLN A 331 15.74 -23.79 -21.90
C GLN A 331 14.87 -24.65 -20.98
N GLY A 332 13.58 -24.77 -21.31
CA GLY A 332 12.61 -25.56 -20.53
C GLY A 332 11.93 -24.80 -19.39
N VAL A 333 12.12 -23.47 -19.31
CA VAL A 333 11.43 -22.60 -18.35
C VAL A 333 10.38 -21.74 -19.05
N THR A 334 9.18 -21.69 -18.49
CA THR A 334 8.11 -20.78 -18.92
C THR A 334 7.81 -19.75 -17.84
N MET A 335 7.37 -18.55 -18.22
CA MET A 335 7.08 -17.46 -17.29
C MET A 335 5.59 -17.14 -17.28
N ALA A 336 5.05 -16.93 -16.08
CA ALA A 336 3.67 -16.53 -15.82
C ALA A 336 3.65 -15.47 -14.71
N LEU A 337 3.94 -14.22 -15.07
CA LEU A 337 4.17 -13.09 -14.14
C LEU A 337 2.90 -12.28 -13.82
N ASP A 338 1.73 -12.87 -14.06
CA ASP A 338 0.39 -12.31 -13.85
C ASP A 338 -0.47 -13.17 -12.91
N GLN A 339 0.14 -14.11 -12.17
CA GLN A 339 -0.56 -15.13 -11.37
C GLN A 339 -0.22 -15.03 -9.88
N PRO A 340 -0.94 -14.20 -9.10
CA PRO A 340 -0.65 -14.00 -7.68
C PRO A 340 -1.08 -15.19 -6.79
N ALA A 341 -1.87 -16.13 -7.29
CA ALA A 341 -2.46 -17.20 -6.48
C ALA A 341 -1.43 -18.19 -5.89
N LEU A 342 -0.20 -18.18 -6.41
CA LEU A 342 0.90 -19.06 -5.99
C LEU A 342 1.93 -18.34 -5.09
N LEU A 343 1.65 -17.09 -4.70
CA LEU A 343 2.44 -16.30 -3.76
C LEU A 343 1.91 -16.47 -2.33
N PRO A 344 2.71 -16.15 -1.29
CA PRO A 344 2.27 -16.26 0.09
C PRO A 344 1.08 -15.35 0.37
N GLN A 345 0.31 -15.74 1.38
CA GLN A 345 -0.88 -15.04 1.82
C GLN A 345 -0.66 -14.51 3.24
N ARG A 346 -0.99 -13.24 3.45
CA ARG A 346 -0.95 -12.63 4.78
C ARG A 346 -2.10 -13.11 5.68
N GLY A 347 -2.02 -12.77 6.96
CA GLY A 347 -3.19 -12.75 7.84
C GLY A 347 -4.25 -11.81 7.24
N GLY A 348 -5.54 -12.18 7.33
CA GLY A 348 -6.61 -11.41 6.71
C GLY A 348 -6.76 -10.00 7.29
N ASP A 349 -7.24 -9.08 6.46
CA ASP A 349 -7.51 -7.70 6.85
C ASP A 349 -8.68 -7.67 7.85
N GLY A 350 -8.48 -7.00 8.98
CA GLY A 350 -9.56 -6.67 9.91
C GLY A 350 -10.20 -5.33 9.57
N GLU A 351 -11.37 -5.05 10.14
CA GLU A 351 -11.95 -3.69 10.18
C GLU A 351 -12.00 -3.13 11.61
N GLY A 352 -11.56 -3.91 12.59
CA GLY A 352 -11.58 -3.53 13.99
C GLY A 352 -10.43 -2.59 14.36
N GLN A 353 -10.57 -1.94 15.50
CA GLN A 353 -9.54 -1.07 16.06
C GLN A 353 -8.28 -1.88 16.45
N PRO A 354 -7.06 -1.34 16.26
CA PRO A 354 -5.83 -2.01 16.69
C PRO A 354 -5.85 -2.34 18.19
N LEU A 355 -5.53 -3.58 18.55
CA LEU A 355 -5.57 -4.02 19.95
C LEU A 355 -4.57 -3.24 20.83
N ALA A 356 -3.46 -2.80 20.26
CA ALA A 356 -2.42 -2.06 20.97
C ALA A 356 -2.46 -0.55 20.74
N GLU A 357 -3.56 0.02 20.23
CA GLU A 357 -3.62 1.46 19.88
C GLU A 357 -3.26 2.36 21.07
N ASN A 358 -3.90 2.18 22.23
CA ASN A 358 -3.60 2.97 23.43
C ASN A 358 -2.13 2.85 23.90
N LEU A 359 -1.54 1.66 23.71
CA LEU A 359 -0.14 1.41 24.06
C LEU A 359 0.79 2.13 23.09
N LEU A 360 0.51 2.04 21.79
CA LEU A 360 1.22 2.75 20.73
C LEU A 360 1.14 4.27 20.92
N GLU A 361 -0.03 4.82 21.27
CA GLU A 361 -0.19 6.25 21.59
C GLU A 361 0.62 6.67 22.82
N THR A 362 0.72 5.79 23.82
CA THR A 362 1.51 6.05 25.03
C THR A 362 3.02 6.04 24.74
N LEU A 363 3.48 5.08 23.93
CA LEU A 363 4.89 4.93 23.58
C LEU A 363 5.36 5.94 22.53
N ILE A 364 4.50 6.26 21.56
CA ILE A 364 4.78 7.15 20.44
C ILE A 364 3.63 8.16 20.33
N PRO A 365 3.67 9.27 21.10
CA PRO A 365 2.60 10.25 21.12
C PRO A 365 2.39 10.95 19.77
N ASP A 366 3.48 11.16 19.01
CA ASP A 366 3.40 11.73 17.67
C ASP A 366 2.72 10.76 16.69
N ALA A 367 1.67 11.25 16.01
CA ALA A 367 0.86 10.41 15.14
C ALA A 367 1.59 10.00 13.85
N HIS A 368 2.51 10.81 13.36
CA HIS A 368 3.26 10.51 12.15
C HIS A 368 4.32 9.44 12.42
N GLU A 369 5.13 9.61 13.47
CA GLU A 369 6.11 8.61 13.90
C GLU A 369 5.43 7.27 14.25
N ARG A 370 4.23 7.32 14.83
CA ARG A 370 3.43 6.12 15.11
C ARG A 370 3.00 5.43 13.81
N GLY A 371 2.53 6.18 12.81
CA GLY A 371 2.20 5.64 11.49
C GLY A 371 3.39 4.97 10.81
N GLU A 372 4.55 5.63 10.80
CA GLU A 372 5.80 5.06 10.28
C GLU A 372 6.18 3.77 11.00
N ARG A 373 6.06 3.75 12.34
CA ARG A 373 6.35 2.55 13.13
C ARG A 373 5.40 1.39 12.81
N VAL A 374 4.10 1.65 12.65
CA VAL A 374 3.11 0.63 12.29
C VAL A 374 3.43 0.04 10.90
N THR A 375 3.77 0.89 9.93
CA THR A 375 4.21 0.45 8.60
C THR A 375 5.46 -0.41 8.70
N GLU A 376 6.47 0.03 9.46
CA GLU A 376 7.71 -0.73 9.62
C GLU A 376 7.48 -2.11 10.25
N ILE A 377 6.62 -2.20 11.27
CA ILE A 377 6.22 -3.48 11.88
C ILE A 377 5.49 -4.37 10.87
N SER A 378 4.54 -3.81 10.12
CA SER A 378 3.79 -4.56 9.09
C SER A 378 4.72 -5.10 7.99
N ASP A 379 5.67 -4.29 7.52
CA ASP A 379 6.63 -4.68 6.49
C ASP A 379 7.62 -5.73 7.00
N ALA A 380 8.11 -5.60 8.23
CA ALA A 380 8.94 -6.62 8.86
C ALA A 380 8.18 -7.95 9.02
N SER A 381 6.91 -7.90 9.43
CA SER A 381 6.04 -9.08 9.51
C SER A 381 5.80 -9.73 8.15
N ARG A 382 5.53 -8.92 7.12
CA ARG A 382 5.41 -9.37 5.74
C ARG A 382 6.70 -10.04 5.24
N ALA A 383 7.86 -9.48 5.58
CA ALA A 383 9.15 -10.07 5.23
C ALA A 383 9.31 -11.46 5.86
N VAL A 384 9.00 -11.63 7.15
CA VAL A 384 9.05 -12.94 7.83
C VAL A 384 8.15 -13.98 7.13
N VAL A 385 6.93 -13.61 6.76
CA VAL A 385 6.00 -14.51 6.04
C VAL A 385 6.55 -14.93 4.68
N GLY A 386 7.09 -13.97 3.91
CA GLY A 386 7.68 -14.24 2.59
C GLY A 386 8.89 -15.16 2.66
N LYS A 387 9.78 -14.90 3.62
CA LYS A 387 11.00 -15.71 3.86
C LYS A 387 10.68 -17.11 4.37
N ALA A 388 9.73 -17.26 5.29
CA ALA A 388 9.28 -18.56 5.79
C ALA A 388 8.60 -19.39 4.69
N TYR A 389 7.80 -18.75 3.83
CA TYR A 389 7.21 -19.41 2.67
C TYR A 389 8.26 -19.99 1.73
N LEU A 390 9.26 -19.18 1.37
CA LEU A 390 10.30 -19.61 0.44
C LEU A 390 11.18 -20.69 1.07
N HIS A 391 11.56 -20.55 2.34
CA HIS A 391 12.32 -21.55 3.07
C HIS A 391 11.61 -22.92 3.06
N ASP A 392 10.34 -22.98 3.46
CA ASP A 392 9.56 -24.22 3.48
C ASP A 392 9.44 -24.84 2.08
N LEU A 393 9.28 -24.00 1.05
CA LEU A 393 9.21 -24.44 -0.34
C LEU A 393 10.55 -25.04 -0.81
N LEU A 394 11.67 -24.38 -0.53
CA LEU A 394 13.01 -24.89 -0.87
C LEU A 394 13.33 -26.19 -0.13
N VAL A 395 13.00 -26.28 1.17
CA VAL A 395 13.17 -27.51 1.96
C VAL A 395 12.31 -28.64 1.40
N GLY A 396 11.05 -28.36 1.09
CA GLY A 396 10.14 -29.33 0.46
C GLY A 396 10.67 -29.82 -0.89
N ARG A 397 11.25 -28.91 -1.70
CA ARG A 397 11.88 -29.28 -2.96
C ARG A 397 13.17 -30.07 -2.78
N ARG A 398 14.02 -29.70 -1.82
CA ARG A 398 15.23 -30.46 -1.49
C ARG A 398 14.91 -31.88 -1.06
N HIS A 399 13.79 -32.08 -0.34
CA HIS A 399 13.28 -33.41 -0.01
C HIS A 399 12.83 -34.18 -1.25
N ALA A 400 12.02 -33.56 -2.12
CA ALA A 400 11.56 -34.18 -3.37
C ALA A 400 12.73 -34.60 -4.29
N LEU A 401 13.84 -33.86 -4.25
CA LEU A 401 15.04 -34.11 -5.04
C LEU A 401 16.08 -35.02 -4.35
N GLN A 402 15.78 -35.69 -3.22
CA GLN A 402 16.82 -36.43 -2.45
C GLN A 402 17.66 -37.45 -3.23
N GLY A 403 17.16 -38.00 -4.33
CA GLY A 403 17.90 -38.90 -5.23
C GLY A 403 18.57 -38.23 -6.44
N SER A 404 18.39 -36.93 -6.62
CA SER A 404 18.91 -36.17 -7.77
C SER A 404 20.33 -35.67 -7.51
N PRO A 405 21.23 -35.73 -8.51
CA PRO A 405 22.55 -35.10 -8.40
C PRO A 405 22.48 -33.57 -8.27
N SER A 406 21.35 -32.94 -8.62
CA SER A 406 21.15 -31.49 -8.52
C SER A 406 20.71 -31.04 -7.12
N ALA A 407 20.27 -31.96 -6.25
CA ALA A 407 19.76 -31.64 -4.92
C ALA A 407 20.71 -30.80 -4.04
N PRO A 408 22.04 -31.03 -4.03
CA PRO A 408 22.96 -30.22 -3.24
C PRO A 408 22.96 -28.74 -3.62
N GLY A 409 22.58 -28.39 -4.86
CA GLY A 409 22.48 -26.99 -5.30
C GLY A 409 21.39 -26.19 -4.59
N LEU A 410 20.41 -26.84 -3.94
CA LEU A 410 19.42 -26.17 -3.10
C LEU A 410 19.90 -25.94 -1.66
N ASN A 411 20.92 -26.68 -1.18
CA ASN A 411 21.37 -26.54 0.21
C ASN A 411 21.87 -25.12 0.49
N THR A 412 22.68 -24.55 -0.41
CA THR A 412 23.17 -23.17 -0.26
C THR A 412 22.03 -22.17 -0.22
N LEU A 413 21.02 -22.31 -1.09
CA LEU A 413 19.85 -21.44 -1.08
C LEU A 413 19.02 -21.57 0.19
N ILE A 414 18.88 -22.79 0.73
CA ILE A 414 18.19 -23.05 2.00
C ILE A 414 18.95 -22.40 3.16
N ASP A 415 20.26 -22.59 3.23
CA ASP A 415 21.10 -22.02 4.30
C ASP A 415 21.06 -20.48 4.29
N GLU A 416 21.14 -19.87 3.09
CA GLU A 416 20.99 -18.42 2.90
C GLU A 416 19.59 -17.94 3.30
N GLU A 417 18.54 -18.61 2.84
CA GLU A 417 17.16 -18.22 3.14
C GLU A 417 16.82 -18.40 4.62
N GLN A 418 17.38 -19.41 5.28
CA GLN A 418 17.28 -19.59 6.72
C GLN A 418 17.95 -18.44 7.46
N GLY A 419 19.14 -18.01 7.03
CA GLY A 419 19.81 -16.83 7.57
C GLY A 419 18.98 -15.56 7.43
N ASP A 420 18.41 -15.32 6.24
CA ASP A 420 17.53 -14.20 5.96
C ASP A 420 16.25 -14.21 6.82
N LEU A 421 15.63 -15.39 6.99
CA LEU A 421 14.44 -15.56 7.81
C LEU A 421 14.73 -15.27 9.29
N LEU A 422 15.86 -15.75 9.81
CA LEU A 422 16.27 -15.46 11.18
C LEU A 422 16.54 -13.96 11.37
N ALA A 423 17.20 -13.31 10.42
CA ALA A 423 17.43 -11.87 10.45
C ALA A 423 16.13 -11.06 10.39
N ALA A 424 15.18 -11.45 9.53
CA ALA A 424 13.87 -10.82 9.45
C ALA A 424 13.06 -10.99 10.75
N THR A 425 13.13 -12.18 11.35
CA THR A 425 12.45 -12.50 12.62
C THR A 425 13.05 -11.69 13.78
N ALA A 426 14.38 -11.58 13.84
CA ALA A 426 15.07 -10.75 14.82
C ALA A 426 14.67 -9.28 14.69
N ARG A 427 14.66 -8.73 13.47
CA ARG A 427 14.22 -7.35 13.22
C ARG A 427 12.78 -7.12 13.67
N LEU A 428 11.86 -8.03 13.34
CA LEU A 428 10.48 -7.94 13.79
C LEU A 428 10.38 -7.98 15.33
N SER A 429 11.13 -8.86 15.98
CA SER A 429 11.20 -8.93 17.44
C SER A 429 11.66 -7.62 18.06
N ASP A 430 12.73 -7.01 17.52
CA ASP A 430 13.25 -5.73 18.01
C ASP A 430 12.23 -4.59 17.88
N LEU A 431 11.46 -4.58 16.79
CA LEU A 431 10.40 -3.58 16.56
C LEU A 431 9.21 -3.77 17.51
N LEU A 432 8.91 -5.02 17.89
CA LEU A 432 7.79 -5.37 18.74
C LEU A 432 8.11 -5.31 20.24
N ASP A 433 9.39 -5.34 20.64
CA ASP A 433 9.81 -5.37 22.04
C ASP A 433 9.08 -4.34 22.94
N PRO A 434 8.93 -3.06 22.54
CA PRO A 434 8.21 -2.08 23.35
C PRO A 434 6.72 -2.42 23.57
N LEU A 435 6.11 -3.19 22.66
CA LEU A 435 4.69 -3.54 22.68
C LEU A 435 4.40 -4.83 23.45
N ILE A 436 5.33 -5.79 23.41
CA ILE A 436 5.14 -7.11 24.01
C ILE A 436 5.96 -7.31 25.29
N GLU A 437 6.82 -6.37 25.68
CA GLU A 437 7.62 -6.38 26.91
C GLU A 437 8.48 -7.66 27.05
N THR A 438 9.02 -8.16 25.94
CA THR A 438 9.85 -9.37 25.94
C THR A 438 11.32 -9.03 25.98
N LYS A 439 12.00 -9.33 27.09
CA LYS A 439 13.46 -9.50 27.05
C LYS A 439 13.79 -10.70 26.15
N ALA A 440 14.03 -10.43 24.87
CA ALA A 440 14.40 -11.44 23.89
C ALA A 440 15.64 -12.19 24.41
N SER A 441 15.50 -13.49 24.59
CA SER A 441 16.63 -14.36 24.81
C SER A 441 17.15 -14.78 23.43
N HIS A 442 18.29 -14.23 23.02
CA HIS A 442 18.93 -14.52 21.72
C HIS A 442 19.54 -15.94 21.70
N GLY A 443 18.69 -16.95 21.75
CA GLY A 443 19.08 -18.36 21.60
C GLY A 443 19.39 -18.74 20.15
N LEU A 444 19.98 -19.92 19.95
CA LEU A 444 20.04 -20.58 18.64
C LEU A 444 18.65 -21.11 18.32
N HIS A 445 18.09 -20.60 17.24
CA HIS A 445 16.66 -20.62 16.98
C HIS A 445 16.35 -21.39 15.70
N GLU A 446 15.34 -22.26 15.76
CA GLU A 446 14.83 -22.99 14.59
C GLU A 446 14.04 -22.02 13.70
N PRO A 447 14.20 -22.01 12.37
CA PRO A 447 13.43 -21.13 11.50
C PRO A 447 11.91 -21.34 11.67
N LEU A 448 11.14 -20.26 11.62
CA LEU A 448 9.67 -20.34 11.64
C LEU A 448 9.17 -21.05 10.37
N SER A 449 8.32 -22.06 10.53
CA SER A 449 7.55 -22.59 9.39
C SER A 449 6.60 -21.52 8.84
N TYR A 450 6.22 -21.64 7.57
CA TYR A 450 5.29 -20.73 6.93
C TYR A 450 3.95 -20.62 7.68
N ALA A 451 3.43 -21.74 8.21
CA ALA A 451 2.20 -21.73 9.01
C ALA A 451 2.37 -20.93 10.31
N GLN A 452 3.52 -21.04 10.98
CA GLN A 452 3.83 -20.25 12.18
C GLN A 452 4.01 -18.77 11.83
N ALA A 453 4.72 -18.46 10.74
CA ALA A 453 4.93 -17.09 10.27
C ALA A 453 3.60 -16.40 9.93
N ARG A 454 2.65 -17.09 9.27
CA ARG A 454 1.31 -16.54 9.01
C ARG A 454 0.52 -16.28 10.30
N LYS A 455 0.64 -17.19 11.28
CA LYS A 455 -0.01 -17.01 12.59
C LYS A 455 0.59 -15.81 13.34
N LEU A 456 1.91 -15.65 13.27
CA LEU A 456 2.62 -14.49 13.80
C LEU A 456 2.13 -13.21 13.11
N ASP A 457 2.08 -13.17 11.78
CA ASP A 457 1.63 -12.01 11.00
C ASP A 457 0.20 -11.60 11.32
N ALA A 458 -0.73 -12.54 11.41
CA ALA A 458 -2.10 -12.25 11.82
C ALA A 458 -2.18 -11.65 13.23
N ALA A 459 -1.38 -12.15 14.18
CA ALA A 459 -1.32 -11.63 15.52
C ALA A 459 -0.69 -10.22 15.56
N VAL A 460 0.40 -10.00 14.81
CA VAL A 460 1.07 -8.71 14.69
C VAL A 460 0.12 -7.67 14.08
N LEU A 461 -0.55 -7.99 12.97
CA LEU A 461 -1.52 -7.09 12.33
C LEU A 461 -2.69 -6.76 13.26
N SER A 462 -3.16 -7.72 14.05
CA SER A 462 -4.20 -7.45 15.06
C SER A 462 -3.73 -6.49 16.16
N LEU A 463 -2.43 -6.47 16.48
CA LEU A 463 -1.87 -5.54 17.47
C LEU A 463 -1.79 -4.12 16.91
N VAL A 464 -1.28 -3.94 15.70
CA VAL A 464 -0.83 -2.63 15.19
C VAL A 464 -1.69 -2.01 14.09
N ASN A 465 -2.46 -2.82 13.37
CA ASN A 465 -3.37 -2.38 12.31
C ASN A 465 -4.80 -2.81 12.67
N ALA A 466 -5.61 -3.33 11.74
CA ALA A 466 -6.99 -3.63 12.03
C ALA A 466 -7.18 -5.06 12.58
N ALA A 467 -7.81 -5.17 13.75
CA ALA A 467 -8.13 -6.46 14.35
C ALA A 467 -9.39 -7.06 13.69
N PRO A 468 -9.45 -8.39 13.47
CA PRO A 468 -10.71 -9.05 13.11
C PRO A 468 -11.79 -8.78 14.18
N ARG A 469 -13.07 -8.64 13.79
CA ARG A 469 -14.17 -8.37 14.75
C ARG A 469 -14.31 -9.40 15.89
N GLN A 470 -13.69 -10.57 15.75
CA GLN A 470 -13.62 -11.63 16.76
C GLN A 470 -12.17 -11.96 17.14
N SER A 471 -11.32 -10.94 17.32
CA SER A 471 -9.93 -11.15 17.72
C SER A 471 -9.82 -11.61 19.17
N ALA A 472 -8.75 -12.37 19.44
CA ALA A 472 -8.25 -12.62 20.78
C ALA A 472 -8.05 -11.29 21.56
N SER A 473 -8.04 -11.38 22.89
CA SER A 473 -7.72 -10.21 23.72
C SER A 473 -6.29 -9.69 23.47
N LEU A 474 -5.98 -8.45 23.87
CA LEU A 474 -4.62 -7.89 23.76
C LEU A 474 -3.57 -8.81 24.40
N GLU A 475 -3.81 -9.29 25.62
CA GLU A 475 -2.85 -10.13 26.33
C GLU A 475 -2.70 -11.54 25.74
N GLU A 476 -3.78 -12.10 25.21
CA GLU A 476 -3.72 -13.37 24.47
C GLU A 476 -2.93 -13.22 23.16
N THR A 477 -3.16 -12.12 22.43
CA THR A 477 -2.45 -11.81 21.18
C THR A 477 -0.97 -11.58 21.45
N LYS A 478 -0.61 -10.81 22.48
CA LYS A 478 0.78 -10.70 22.96
C LYS A 478 1.34 -12.07 23.29
N GLY A 479 0.62 -12.91 24.03
CA GLY A 479 1.04 -14.27 24.37
C GLY A 479 1.36 -15.14 23.15
N ILE A 480 0.57 -15.04 22.08
CA ILE A 480 0.84 -15.72 20.80
C ILE A 480 2.13 -15.21 20.17
N VAL A 481 2.30 -13.89 20.07
CA VAL A 481 3.51 -13.26 19.51
C VAL A 481 4.75 -13.68 20.31
N ARG A 482 4.71 -13.56 21.64
CA ARG A 482 5.81 -14.01 22.52
C ARG A 482 6.15 -15.47 22.28
N THR A 483 5.15 -16.34 22.27
CA THR A 483 5.36 -17.79 22.10
C THR A 483 6.00 -18.12 20.76
N LEU A 484 5.61 -17.44 19.68
CA LEU A 484 6.16 -17.68 18.35
C LEU A 484 7.57 -17.10 18.20
N LEU A 485 7.86 -15.95 18.84
CA LEU A 485 9.18 -15.35 18.86
C LEU A 485 10.15 -15.96 19.88
N SER A 486 9.66 -16.78 20.84
CA SER A 486 10.47 -17.36 21.93
C SER A 486 10.63 -18.88 21.87
N LYS A 487 9.73 -19.60 21.18
CA LYS A 487 9.88 -21.07 20.98
C LYS A 487 10.96 -21.40 19.95
N ASN A 488 11.30 -20.40 19.19
CA ASN A 488 12.35 -20.29 18.21
C ASN A 488 13.07 -18.99 18.55
#